data_AF-A0A485NHL0-F1
#
_entry.id   AF-A0A485NHL0-F1
#
_cell.length_a   1.000
_cell.length_b   1.000
_cell.length_c   1.000
_cell.angle_alpha   90.00
_cell.angle_beta   90.00
_cell.angle_gamma   90.00
#
_symmetry.space_group_name_H-M   'P 1'
#
loop_
_entity.id
_entity.type
_entity.pdbx_description
1 polymer ?
#
loop_
_entity_poly.entity_id
_entity_poly.type
_entity_poly.pdbx_seq_one_letter_code
_entity_poly.pdbx_strand_id
1 'polypeptide(L)' 'MQVADEVYLIFYDMKVQKCSTPEEIKKRKKSAMFCLSADKKCIIVEEGKEIL' A
#
# COMPACT_ATOMS: atom_id res chain seq x y z
N MET A 1 -16.07 10.43 0.32
CA MET A 1 -14.65 10.07 0.37
C MET A 1 -14.57 8.56 0.28
N GLN A 2 -14.05 8.04 -0.83
CA GLN A 2 -13.91 6.61 -1.13
C GLN A 2 -12.44 6.21 -1.00
N VAL A 3 -12.19 4.93 -0.78
CA VAL A 3 -10.85 4.35 -0.73
C VAL A 3 -10.71 3.45 -1.94
N ALA A 4 -9.65 3.61 -2.73
CA ALA A 4 -9.39 2.70 -3.84
C ALA A 4 -9.09 1.29 -3.30
N ASP A 5 -9.56 0.25 -3.99
CA ASP A 5 -9.30 -1.15 -3.64
C ASP A 5 -7.80 -1.46 -3.49
N GLU A 6 -6.96 -0.79 -4.27
CA GLU A 6 -5.51 -0.92 -4.19
C GLU A 6 -4.94 -0.51 -2.82
N VAL A 7 -5.49 0.55 -2.21
CA VAL A 7 -5.14 0.97 -0.84
C VAL A 7 -5.55 -0.10 0.17
N TYR A 8 -6.74 -0.68 0.00
CA TYR A 8 -7.22 -1.76 0.87
C TYR A 8 -6.32 -3.00 0.77
N LEU A 9 -5.91 -3.39 -0.43
CA LEU A 9 -5.01 -4.51 -0.66
C LEU A 9 -3.64 -4.30 -0.02
N ILE A 10 -3.04 -3.10 -0.17
CA ILE A 10 -1.77 -2.75 0.48
C ILE A 10 -1.90 -2.82 1.99
N PHE A 11 -2.98 -2.27 2.57
CA PHE A 11 -3.21 -2.36 4.01
C PHE A 11 -3.38 -3.79 4.49
N TYR A 12 -4.08 -4.62 3.74
CA TYR A 12 -4.24 -6.03 4.04
C TYR A 12 -2.89 -6.76 4.03
N ASP A 13 -2.07 -6.53 3.00
CA ASP A 13 -0.73 -7.13 2.87
C ASP A 13 0.23 -6.64 3.98
N MET A 14 0.22 -5.35 4.29
CA MET A 14 1.04 -4.78 5.37
C MET A 14 0.64 -5.31 6.75
N LYS A 15 -0.67 -5.48 7.00
CA LYS A 15 -1.23 -5.90 8.29
C LYS A 15 -1.14 -7.41 8.51
N VAL A 16 -1.28 -8.21 7.45
CA VAL A 16 -1.28 -9.66 7.52
C VAL A 16 0.13 -10.19 7.26
N GLN A 17 0.83 -10.56 8.34
CA GLN A 17 2.16 -11.14 8.27
C GLN A 17 2.11 -12.57 7.68
N LYS A 18 2.12 -12.67 6.34
CA LYS A 18 2.09 -13.93 5.57
C LYS A 18 3.40 -14.25 4.85
N CYS A 19 4.50 -13.53 5.13
CA CYS A 19 5.79 -13.82 4.50
C CYS A 19 6.42 -15.07 5.13
N SER A 20 6.41 -16.17 4.40
CA SER A 20 7.00 -17.45 4.83
C SER A 20 8.41 -17.67 4.29
N THR A 21 8.84 -16.92 3.28
CA THR A 21 10.14 -17.10 2.61
C THR A 21 10.98 -15.81 2.64
N PRO A 22 12.32 -15.92 2.64
CA PRO A 22 13.21 -14.76 2.70
C PRO A 22 13.10 -13.81 1.50
N GLU A 23 12.68 -14.30 0.33
CA GLU A 23 12.46 -13.45 -0.85
C GLU A 23 11.21 -12.57 -0.71
N GLU A 24 10.13 -13.09 -0.13
CA GLU A 24 8.90 -12.34 0.17
C GLU A 24 9.17 -11.25 1.22
N ILE A 25 10.00 -11.59 2.23
CA ILE A 25 10.43 -10.63 3.25
C ILE A 25 11.24 -9.48 2.62
N LYS A 26 12.08 -9.77 1.63
CA LYS A 26 12.94 -8.78 0.96
C LYS A 26 12.18 -7.88 -0.03
N LYS A 27 11.07 -8.35 -0.59
CA LYS A 27 10.18 -7.56 -1.47
C LYS A 27 9.13 -6.76 -0.70
N ARG A 28 9.05 -6.94 0.63
CA ARG A 28 8.06 -6.27 1.46
C ARG A 28 8.31 -4.78 1.51
N LYS A 29 7.27 -3.99 1.18
CA LYS A 29 7.26 -2.54 1.40
C LYS A 29 7.00 -2.27 2.88
N LYS A 30 7.92 -1.56 3.53
CA LYS A 30 7.85 -1.17 4.94
C LYS A 30 6.87 -0.01 5.16
N SER A 31 6.72 0.86 4.16
CA SER A 31 5.72 1.92 4.16
C SER A 31 5.26 2.24 2.74
N ALA A 32 3.97 2.57 2.61
CA ALA A 32 3.39 3.18 1.42
C ALA A 32 2.83 4.56 1.78
N MET A 33 2.99 5.54 0.90
CA MET A 33 2.31 6.84 1.03
C MET A 33 1.00 6.83 0.25
N PHE A 34 -0.01 7.46 0.84
CA PHE A 34 -1.33 7.63 0.24
C PHE A 34 -1.60 9.13 0.04
N CYS A 35 -2.24 9.46 -1.07
CA CYS A 35 -2.64 10.82 -1.39
C CYS A 35 -4.12 10.87 -1.81
N LEU A 36 -4.67 12.08 -1.88
CA LEU A 36 -6.02 12.28 -2.40
C LEU A 36 -5.97 12.38 -3.92
N SER A 37 -6.99 11.84 -4.59
CA SER A 37 -7.21 12.06 -6.02
C SER A 37 -7.34 13.55 -6.34
N ALA A 38 -7.15 13.95 -7.59
CA ALA A 38 -7.22 15.35 -8.01
C ALA A 38 -8.56 16.03 -7.62
N ASP A 39 -9.66 15.27 -7.68
CA ASP A 39 -11.01 15.69 -7.28
C ASP A 39 -11.27 15.58 -5.76
N LYS A 40 -10.29 15.08 -5.00
CA LYS A 40 -10.31 14.89 -3.55
C LYS A 40 -11.42 13.97 -3.03
N LYS A 41 -12.07 13.17 -3.89
CA LYS A 41 -13.11 12.22 -3.45
C LYS A 41 -12.53 10.86 -3.11
N CYS A 42 -11.33 10.51 -3.58
CA CYS A 42 -10.74 9.19 -3.37
C CYS A 42 -9.36 9.26 -2.71
N ILE A 43 -9.07 8.30 -1.83
CA ILE A 43 -7.70 8.03 -1.37
C ILE A 43 -7.08 7.02 -2.34
N ILE A 44 -5.92 7.38 -2.89
CA ILE A 44 -5.15 6.58 -3.84
C ILE A 44 -3.72 6.40 -3.32
N VAL A 45 -2.99 5.44 -3.90
CA VAL A 45 -1.57 5.23 -3.60
C VAL A 45 -0.76 6.26 -4.34
N GLU A 46 0.22 6.87 -3.66
CA GLU A 46 1.14 7.77 -4.34
C GLU A 46 2.26 6.94 -5.00
N GLU A 47 2.24 6.86 -6.33
CA GLU A 47 3.25 6.13 -7.09
C GLU A 47 4.67 6.68 -6.80
N GLY A 48 5.61 5.79 -6.52
CA GLY A 48 7.03 6.13 -6.35
C GLY A 48 7.46 6.53 -4.93
N LYS A 49 6.53 6.61 -3.96
CA LYS A 49 6.86 6.85 -2.53
C LYS A 49 6.68 5.61 -1.65
N GLU A 50 6.99 4.45 -2.21
CA GLU A 50 6.96 3.18 -1.50
C GLU A 50 8.38 2.85 -1.01
N ILE A 51 8.53 2.62 0.30
CA ILE A 51 9.84 2.38 0.93
C ILE A 51 9.96 0.89 1.26
N LEU A 52 11.06 0.24 0.86
CA LEU A 52 11.46 -1.13 1.20
C LEU A 52 12.04 -1.23 2.62
#